data_AF-A0A2S6BSD4-F1
#
_entry.id   AF-A0A2S6BSD4-F1
#
_cell.length_a   1.000
_cell.length_b   1.000
_cell.length_c   1.000
_cell.angle_alpha   90.00
_cell.angle_beta   90.00
_cell.angle_gamma   90.00
#
_symmetry.space_group_name_H-M   'P 1'
#
loop_
_entity.id
_entity.type
_entity.pdbx_description
1 polymer ?
#
loop_
_entity_poly.entity_id
_entity_poly.type
_entity_poly.pdbx_seq_one_letter_code
_entity_poly.pdbx_strand_id
1 'polypeptide(L)'
;MSSYSQQTPSANSAPATILTLPAEIKLHILCYLPGRQIQACRRVCREFTELIDSRENQKAIIDPIRRRVAKHHWPLLQLLASTYQSSLLGFLFGWILSRGVWPYIERNRLIVTTAAKQWAVQNSHTILKMVLALNDPNIATPASLPIVLNRISRLLGIIAEALAQAYIDVHFPDLFAGSPDTSMRMCDVSTKQKFFSLIDSRIQGVDRQYIITRFGLPLNRAELGRCYDGIVARQAPLVSRGNSAPLVVPRGPSPQLAVPQFVLTAFDYWYQEHDSTSSTEDSCSPQVRIQGRCTANDLSRILLKGVPDLSPFAAWCVRSQWADNLICQALGGKVLTNIQKATVIEDLYVF
;
A
#
# COMPACT_ATOMS: atom_id res chain seq x y z
N MET A 1 -13.58 83.09 19.08
CA MET A 1 -13.37 81.87 19.89
C MET A 1 -14.26 80.78 19.30
N SER A 2 -13.73 79.98 18.37
CA SER A 2 -14.43 78.84 17.78
C SER A 2 -13.74 77.57 18.25
N SER A 3 -14.43 76.81 19.09
CA SER A 3 -13.94 75.56 19.67
C SER A 3 -14.12 74.44 18.64
N TYR A 4 -13.01 73.91 18.13
CA TYR A 4 -12.98 72.68 17.35
C TYR A 4 -13.23 71.50 18.29
N SER A 5 -14.39 70.85 18.19
CA SER A 5 -14.60 69.51 18.75
C SER A 5 -13.95 68.49 17.83
N GLN A 6 -12.78 67.99 18.21
CA GLN A 6 -12.22 66.77 17.65
C GLN A 6 -13.07 65.57 18.08
N GLN A 7 -13.77 64.95 17.13
CA GLN A 7 -14.29 63.60 17.29
C GLN A 7 -13.13 62.61 17.12
N THR A 8 -12.72 61.98 18.22
CA THR A 8 -11.91 60.76 18.19
C THR A 8 -12.77 59.60 17.70
N PRO A 9 -12.35 58.83 16.67
CA PRO A 9 -13.04 57.62 16.28
C PRO A 9 -12.86 56.56 17.36
N SER A 10 -13.98 56.07 17.89
CA SER A 10 -14.06 54.95 18.82
C SER A 10 -13.46 53.69 18.17
N ALA A 11 -12.23 53.36 18.56
CA ALA A 11 -11.58 52.09 18.27
C ALA A 11 -12.11 51.01 19.22
N ASN A 12 -13.30 50.48 18.91
CA ASN A 12 -13.81 49.24 19.51
C ASN A 12 -14.23 48.27 18.39
N SER A 13 -13.34 48.03 17.42
CA SER A 13 -13.53 46.90 16.50
C SER A 13 -13.08 45.63 17.22
N ALA A 14 -14.04 44.87 17.75
CA ALA A 14 -13.77 43.50 18.19
C ALA A 14 -13.03 42.74 17.06
N PRO A 15 -12.01 41.92 17.37
CA PRO A 15 -11.26 41.20 16.36
C PRO A 15 -12.23 40.38 15.49
N ALA A 16 -12.15 40.53 14.17
CA ALA A 16 -12.98 39.80 13.24
C ALA A 16 -12.87 38.30 13.53
N THR A 17 -13.99 37.69 13.96
CA THR A 17 -14.05 36.25 14.21
C THR A 17 -14.47 35.54 12.94
N ILE A 18 -14.14 34.25 12.81
CA ILE A 18 -14.52 33.47 11.62
C ILE A 18 -16.05 33.50 11.37
N LEU A 19 -16.84 33.66 12.43
CA LEU A 19 -18.30 33.78 12.37
C LEU A 19 -18.78 35.13 11.83
N THR A 20 -17.97 36.18 11.90
CA THR A 20 -18.29 37.49 11.32
C THR A 20 -17.98 37.59 9.83
N LEU A 21 -17.36 36.56 9.23
CA LEU A 21 -17.04 36.54 7.81
C LEU A 21 -18.29 36.28 6.94
N PRO A 22 -18.35 36.81 5.70
CA PRO A 22 -19.38 36.45 4.74
C PRO A 22 -19.39 34.95 4.41
N ALA A 23 -20.56 34.44 4.03
CA ALA A 23 -20.78 33.02 3.71
C ALA A 23 -19.84 32.51 2.60
N GLU A 24 -19.54 33.36 1.62
CA GLU A 24 -18.65 33.07 0.50
C GLU A 24 -17.21 32.83 0.97
N ILE A 25 -16.74 33.65 1.92
CA ILE A 25 -15.40 33.52 2.49
C ILE A 25 -15.33 32.27 3.37
N LYS A 26 -16.36 32.00 4.18
CA LYS A 26 -16.47 30.76 4.98
C LYS A 26 -16.43 29.53 4.07
N LEU A 27 -17.20 29.54 2.97
CA LEU A 27 -17.23 28.47 2.00
C LEU A 27 -15.86 28.30 1.31
N HIS A 28 -15.20 29.41 0.97
CA HIS A 28 -13.85 29.39 0.40
C HIS A 28 -12.84 28.73 1.36
N ILE A 29 -12.88 29.08 2.65
CA ILE A 29 -12.05 28.44 3.69
C ILE A 29 -12.32 26.94 3.74
N LEU A 30 -13.60 26.53 3.80
CA LEU A 30 -13.99 25.12 3.84
C LEU A 30 -13.44 24.32 2.65
N CYS A 31 -13.33 24.93 1.46
CA CYS A 31 -12.78 24.25 0.28
C CYS A 31 -11.34 23.76 0.46
N TYR A 32 -10.54 24.43 1.29
CA TYR A 32 -9.15 24.05 1.56
C TYR A 32 -9.00 23.06 2.70
N LEU A 33 -10.05 22.87 3.50
CA LEU A 33 -9.99 21.93 4.62
C LEU A 33 -10.13 20.47 4.14
N PRO A 34 -9.44 19.51 4.78
CA PRO A 34 -9.74 18.10 4.67
C PRO A 34 -11.21 17.82 5.03
N GLY A 35 -11.82 16.83 4.39
CA GLY A 35 -13.20 16.43 4.61
C GLY A 35 -13.51 16.16 6.08
N ARG A 36 -12.54 15.62 6.84
CA ARG A 36 -12.70 15.39 8.28
C ARG A 36 -12.87 16.69 9.07
N GLN A 37 -12.10 17.72 8.71
CA GLN A 37 -12.20 19.03 9.34
C GLN A 37 -13.50 19.73 8.94
N ILE A 38 -13.95 19.58 7.69
CA ILE A 38 -15.27 20.08 7.28
C ILE A 38 -16.39 19.42 8.12
N GLN A 39 -16.32 18.11 8.35
CA GLN A 39 -17.28 17.40 9.21
C GLN A 39 -17.20 17.83 10.69
N ALA A 40 -16.03 18.25 11.16
CA ALA A 40 -15.88 18.86 12.47
C ALA A 40 -16.53 20.26 12.52
N CYS A 41 -16.25 21.13 11.53
CA CYS A 41 -16.86 22.46 11.40
C CYS A 41 -18.39 22.39 11.37
N ARG A 42 -18.97 21.40 10.67
CA ARG A 42 -20.41 21.14 10.63
C ARG A 42 -21.05 20.96 12.02
N ARG A 43 -20.28 20.59 13.05
CA ARG A 43 -20.78 20.38 14.41
C ARG A 43 -20.57 21.59 15.34
N VAL A 44 -19.86 22.62 14.89
CA VAL A 44 -19.47 23.76 15.74
C VAL A 44 -20.64 24.70 15.99
N CYS A 45 -21.34 25.11 14.94
CA CYS A 45 -22.50 26.00 15.06
C CYS A 45 -23.50 25.78 13.92
N ARG A 46 -24.73 26.26 14.13
CA ARG A 46 -25.84 26.14 13.18
C ARG A 46 -25.51 26.75 11.81
N GLU A 47 -24.79 27.88 11.78
CA GLU A 47 -24.42 28.54 10.55
C GLU A 47 -23.53 27.66 9.65
N PHE A 48 -22.51 27.01 10.22
CA PHE A 48 -21.69 26.06 9.47
C PHE A 48 -22.49 24.83 9.03
N THR A 49 -23.42 24.34 9.86
CA THR A 49 -24.32 23.26 9.47
C THR A 49 -25.12 23.62 8.23
N GLU A 50 -25.80 24.78 8.24
CA GLU A 50 -26.62 25.26 7.13
C GLU A 50 -25.78 25.52 5.87
N LEU A 51 -24.59 26.12 6.04
CA LEU A 51 -23.67 26.38 4.93
C LEU A 51 -23.18 25.08 4.26
N ILE A 52 -22.83 24.07 5.06
CA ILE A 52 -22.28 22.79 4.59
C ILE A 52 -23.37 21.89 3.99
N ASP A 53 -24.56 21.88 4.60
CA ASP A 53 -25.66 21.02 4.17
C ASP A 53 -26.47 21.62 3.02
N SER A 54 -26.31 22.93 2.74
CA SER A 54 -26.93 23.59 1.59
C SER A 54 -26.59 22.89 0.28
N ARG A 55 -27.63 22.55 -0.49
CA ARG A 55 -27.52 21.85 -1.77
C ARG A 55 -26.70 22.65 -2.79
N GLU A 56 -26.80 23.97 -2.75
CA GLU A 56 -26.08 24.90 -3.65
C GLU A 56 -24.57 24.87 -3.39
N ASN A 57 -24.18 24.64 -2.13
CA ASN A 57 -22.78 24.64 -1.70
C ASN A 57 -22.11 23.27 -1.79
N GLN A 58 -22.87 22.18 -1.94
CA GLN A 58 -22.33 20.81 -1.94
C GLN A 58 -21.21 20.63 -2.97
N LYS A 59 -21.37 21.18 -4.17
CA LYS A 59 -20.36 21.06 -5.22
C LYS A 59 -19.05 21.75 -4.81
N ALA A 60 -19.14 22.97 -4.27
CA ALA A 60 -17.99 23.73 -3.80
C ALA A 60 -17.21 23.00 -2.69
N ILE A 61 -17.91 22.23 -1.84
CA ILE A 61 -17.28 21.49 -0.73
C ILE A 61 -16.74 20.12 -1.17
N ILE A 62 -17.53 19.37 -1.95
CA ILE A 62 -17.21 17.97 -2.30
C ILE A 62 -16.14 17.90 -3.40
N ASP A 63 -16.18 18.78 -4.39
CA ASP A 63 -15.23 18.72 -5.53
C ASP A 63 -13.77 18.94 -5.11
N PRO A 64 -13.42 19.86 -4.18
CA PRO A 64 -12.07 19.92 -3.61
C PRO A 64 -11.63 18.62 -2.93
N ILE A 65 -12.48 17.98 -2.13
CA ILE A 65 -12.18 16.68 -1.48
C ILE A 65 -11.89 15.65 -2.57
N ARG A 66 -12.76 15.54 -3.58
CA ARG A 66 -12.59 14.61 -4.70
C ARG A 66 -11.33 14.89 -5.50
N ARG A 67 -10.97 16.16 -5.73
CA ARG A 67 -9.73 16.55 -6.41
C ARG A 67 -8.50 16.13 -5.62
N ARG A 68 -8.51 16.26 -4.29
CA ARG A 68 -7.41 15.77 -3.43
C ARG A 68 -7.30 14.25 -3.46
N VAL A 69 -8.43 13.54 -3.37
CA VAL A 69 -8.50 12.08 -3.57
C VAL A 69 -7.94 11.66 -4.93
N ALA A 70 -8.32 12.35 -6.01
CA ALA A 70 -7.83 12.03 -7.34
C ALA A 70 -6.32 12.24 -7.49
N LYS A 71 -5.75 13.15 -6.68
CA LYS A 71 -4.30 13.36 -6.57
C LYS A 71 -3.62 12.42 -5.58
N HIS A 72 -4.36 11.67 -4.76
CA HIS A 72 -3.75 10.69 -3.86
C HIS A 72 -3.16 9.56 -4.68
N HIS A 73 -1.84 9.49 -4.70
CA HIS A 73 -1.14 8.29 -5.13
C HIS A 73 -1.27 7.26 -4.01
N TRP A 74 -1.86 6.11 -4.32
CA TRP A 74 -1.79 4.90 -3.51
C TRP A 74 -0.76 3.98 -4.17
N PRO A 75 0.54 4.05 -3.83
CA PRO A 75 1.59 3.35 -4.58
C PRO A 75 1.37 1.83 -4.59
N LEU A 76 0.97 1.25 -3.46
CA LEU A 76 0.66 -0.18 -3.37
C LEU A 76 -0.58 -0.57 -4.18
N LEU A 77 -1.59 0.31 -4.25
CA LEU A 77 -2.73 0.08 -5.15
C LEU A 77 -2.30 0.13 -6.61
N GLN A 78 -1.46 1.10 -6.99
CA GLN A 78 -0.93 1.17 -8.36
C GLN A 78 -0.11 -0.07 -8.68
N LEU A 79 0.68 -0.56 -7.72
CA LEU A 79 1.42 -1.81 -7.86
C LEU A 79 0.49 -3.03 -8.02
N LEU A 80 -0.59 -3.10 -7.24
CA LEU A 80 -1.50 -4.24 -7.21
C LEU A 80 -2.54 -4.25 -8.35
N ALA A 81 -2.98 -3.09 -8.80
CA ALA A 81 -4.09 -2.92 -9.75
C ALA A 81 -3.65 -2.48 -11.14
N SER A 82 -2.39 -2.09 -11.35
CA SER A 82 -1.89 -1.72 -12.67
C SER A 82 -1.82 -2.93 -13.60
N THR A 83 -2.39 -2.78 -14.79
CA THR A 83 -2.25 -3.74 -15.91
C THR A 83 -0.97 -3.53 -16.71
N TYR A 84 -0.16 -2.51 -16.39
CA TYR A 84 1.13 -2.31 -17.04
C TYR A 84 2.09 -3.43 -16.65
N GLN A 85 2.73 -4.00 -17.67
CA GLN A 85 3.79 -4.99 -17.54
C GLN A 85 5.00 -4.39 -16.79
N SER A 86 4.92 -4.36 -15.47
CA SER A 86 6.03 -3.93 -14.63
C SER A 86 7.14 -4.98 -14.72
N SER A 87 8.39 -4.55 -14.80
CA SER A 87 9.50 -5.50 -14.64
C SER A 87 9.45 -6.11 -13.24
N LEU A 88 9.94 -7.34 -13.09
CA LEU A 88 10.04 -7.98 -11.77
C LEU A 88 10.76 -7.08 -10.76
N LEU A 89 11.80 -6.36 -11.21
CA LEU A 89 12.53 -5.39 -10.40
C LEU A 89 11.63 -4.26 -9.87
N GLY A 90 10.92 -3.58 -10.78
CA GLY A 90 10.05 -2.47 -10.42
C GLY A 90 8.96 -2.91 -9.45
N PHE A 91 8.40 -4.09 -9.71
CA PHE A 91 7.39 -4.66 -8.83
C PHE A 91 7.95 -5.01 -7.46
N LEU A 92 9.04 -5.77 -7.41
CA LEU A 92 9.67 -6.26 -6.18
C LEU A 92 10.10 -5.10 -5.27
N PHE A 93 10.73 -4.06 -5.81
CA PHE A 93 11.16 -2.93 -4.98
C PHE A 93 10.01 -2.00 -4.60
N GLY A 94 8.97 -1.85 -5.44
CA GLY A 94 7.71 -1.24 -5.03
C GLY A 94 7.05 -1.98 -3.86
N TRP A 95 7.12 -3.32 -3.88
CA TRP A 95 6.62 -4.18 -2.82
C TRP A 95 7.41 -4.03 -1.53
N ILE A 96 8.74 -4.13 -1.61
CA ILE A 96 9.66 -4.00 -0.47
C ILE A 96 9.55 -2.60 0.15
N LEU A 97 9.36 -1.54 -0.63
CA LEU A 97 9.12 -0.19 -0.11
C LEU A 97 7.89 -0.13 0.81
N SER A 98 6.88 -0.94 0.54
CA SER A 98 5.63 -0.97 1.31
C SER A 98 5.70 -1.94 2.50
N ARG A 99 6.53 -2.98 2.42
CA ARG A 99 6.60 -4.08 3.41
C ARG A 99 7.86 -4.06 4.28
N GLY A 100 8.84 -3.24 3.91
CA GLY A 100 10.12 -3.09 4.58
C GLY A 100 11.06 -4.29 4.44
N VAL A 101 12.23 -4.15 5.04
CA VAL A 101 13.23 -5.22 5.25
C VAL A 101 13.35 -5.53 6.74
N TRP A 102 13.58 -6.79 7.06
CA TRP A 102 13.51 -7.30 8.43
C TRP A 102 14.82 -7.97 8.86
N PRO A 103 15.17 -7.94 10.16
CA PRO A 103 16.31 -8.71 10.68
C PRO A 103 16.11 -10.23 10.54
N TYR A 104 14.86 -10.70 10.53
CA TYR A 104 14.54 -12.10 10.37
C TYR A 104 14.49 -12.52 8.89
N ILE A 105 15.38 -13.44 8.50
CA ILE A 105 15.61 -13.78 7.10
C ILE A 105 14.42 -14.48 6.42
N GLU A 106 13.74 -15.38 7.13
CA GLU A 106 12.59 -16.11 6.57
C GLU A 106 11.41 -15.17 6.30
N ARG A 107 11.28 -14.07 7.06
CA ARG A 107 10.31 -13.02 6.76
C ARG A 107 10.63 -12.29 5.48
N ASN A 108 11.90 -11.93 5.24
CA ASN A 108 12.30 -11.34 3.96
C ASN A 108 12.05 -12.31 2.81
N ARG A 109 12.42 -13.59 2.96
CA ARG A 109 12.17 -14.63 1.95
C ARG A 109 10.69 -14.71 1.62
N LEU A 110 9.81 -14.72 2.62
CA LEU A 110 8.37 -14.77 2.39
C LEU A 110 7.82 -13.52 1.69
N ILE A 111 8.24 -12.31 2.11
CA ILE A 111 7.86 -11.04 1.47
C ILE A 111 8.25 -11.06 0.00
N VAL A 112 9.49 -11.45 -0.29
CA VAL A 112 10.08 -11.45 -1.63
C VAL A 112 9.44 -12.52 -2.53
N THR A 113 9.26 -13.73 -2.03
CA THR A 113 8.61 -14.82 -2.80
C THR A 113 7.13 -14.51 -3.05
N THR A 114 6.44 -13.85 -2.12
CA THR A 114 5.06 -13.37 -2.30
C THR A 114 4.99 -12.30 -3.38
N ALA A 115 5.92 -11.34 -3.38
CA ALA A 115 6.01 -10.33 -4.43
C ALA A 115 6.20 -10.98 -5.80
N ALA A 116 7.09 -11.97 -5.92
CA ALA A 116 7.36 -12.67 -7.16
C ALA A 116 6.13 -13.45 -7.69
N LYS A 117 5.38 -14.10 -6.80
CA LYS A 117 4.11 -14.79 -7.14
C LYS A 117 3.07 -13.78 -7.64
N GLN A 118 2.89 -12.68 -6.92
CA GLN A 118 1.90 -11.66 -7.29
C GLN A 118 2.24 -11.00 -8.63
N TRP A 119 3.51 -10.66 -8.83
CA TRP A 119 4.01 -10.14 -10.10
C TRP A 119 3.71 -11.12 -11.26
N ALA A 120 3.95 -12.40 -11.07
CA ALA A 120 3.70 -13.42 -12.08
C ALA A 120 2.22 -13.57 -12.44
N VAL A 121 1.33 -13.51 -11.45
CA VAL A 121 -0.13 -13.54 -11.66
C VAL A 121 -0.58 -12.32 -12.47
N GLN A 122 -0.05 -11.14 -12.18
CA GLN A 122 -0.39 -9.92 -12.92
C GLN A 122 0.14 -9.91 -14.35
N ASN A 123 1.34 -10.47 -14.57
CA ASN A 123 2.03 -10.40 -15.86
C ASN A 123 1.79 -11.63 -16.75
N SER A 124 1.11 -12.66 -16.26
CA SER A 124 0.76 -13.85 -17.04
C SER A 124 -0.68 -14.28 -16.82
N HIS A 125 -1.51 -14.05 -17.84
CA HIS A 125 -2.91 -14.49 -17.84
C HIS A 125 -3.04 -16.02 -17.69
N THR A 126 -2.06 -16.78 -18.19
CA THR A 126 -1.99 -18.23 -18.01
C THR A 126 -1.81 -18.58 -16.54
N ILE A 127 -0.87 -17.94 -15.83
CA ILE A 127 -0.67 -18.16 -14.39
C ILE A 127 -1.90 -17.75 -13.60
N LEU A 128 -2.52 -16.61 -13.93
CA LEU A 128 -3.77 -16.17 -13.29
C LEU A 128 -4.87 -17.24 -13.42
N LYS A 129 -5.11 -17.76 -14.64
CA LYS A 129 -6.09 -18.83 -14.88
C LYS A 129 -5.78 -20.09 -14.08
N MET A 130 -4.51 -20.46 -13.97
CA MET A 130 -4.07 -21.62 -13.18
C MET A 130 -4.36 -21.43 -11.69
N VAL A 131 -4.08 -20.24 -11.14
CA VAL A 131 -4.37 -19.91 -9.74
C VAL A 131 -5.87 -19.90 -9.46
N LEU A 132 -6.67 -19.30 -10.36
CA LEU A 132 -8.13 -19.29 -10.23
C LEU A 132 -8.72 -20.71 -10.26
N ALA A 133 -8.24 -21.57 -11.16
CA ALA A 133 -8.69 -22.95 -11.24
C ALA A 133 -8.37 -23.76 -9.98
N LEU A 134 -7.24 -23.51 -9.31
CA LEU A 134 -6.87 -24.18 -8.06
C LEU A 134 -7.74 -23.75 -6.86
N ASN A 135 -8.31 -22.54 -6.91
CA ASN A 135 -9.13 -22.00 -5.85
C ASN A 135 -10.63 -22.26 -6.07
N ASP A 136 -11.04 -22.75 -7.23
CA ASP A 136 -12.43 -23.08 -7.54
C ASP A 136 -12.71 -24.57 -7.25
N PRO A 137 -13.51 -24.91 -6.23
CA PRO A 137 -13.82 -26.29 -5.90
C PRO A 137 -14.62 -27.02 -7.00
N ASN A 138 -15.20 -26.27 -7.95
CA ASN A 138 -16.02 -26.83 -9.04
C ASN A 138 -15.22 -27.13 -10.31
N ILE A 139 -13.95 -26.74 -10.38
CA ILE A 139 -13.10 -26.97 -11.57
C ILE A 139 -12.21 -28.19 -11.31
N ALA A 140 -12.39 -29.23 -12.12
CA ALA A 140 -11.47 -30.37 -12.13
C ALA A 140 -10.08 -29.91 -12.60
N THR A 141 -9.12 -29.83 -11.67
CA THR A 141 -7.76 -29.42 -11.98
C THR A 141 -6.87 -30.64 -12.27
N PRO A 142 -6.07 -30.63 -13.35
CA PRO A 142 -5.10 -31.69 -13.60
C PRO A 142 -4.11 -31.80 -12.43
N ALA A 143 -3.79 -33.02 -11.99
CA ALA A 143 -2.85 -33.26 -10.88
C ALA A 143 -1.45 -32.64 -11.10
N SER A 144 -1.06 -32.42 -12.36
CA SER A 144 0.19 -31.75 -12.71
C SER A 144 0.19 -30.24 -12.47
N LEU A 145 -0.98 -29.61 -12.35
CA LEU A 145 -1.11 -28.16 -12.29
C LEU A 145 -0.50 -27.55 -11.01
N PRO A 146 -0.80 -28.02 -9.79
CA PRO A 146 -0.14 -27.55 -8.57
C PRO A 146 1.38 -27.71 -8.63
N ILE A 147 1.85 -28.82 -9.22
CA ILE A 147 3.28 -29.14 -9.33
C ILE A 147 4.00 -28.12 -10.22
N VAL A 148 3.44 -27.83 -11.40
CA VAL A 148 4.01 -26.85 -12.33
C VAL A 148 4.02 -25.46 -11.71
N LEU A 149 2.92 -25.03 -11.08
CA LEU A 149 2.83 -23.72 -10.44
C LEU A 149 3.83 -23.57 -9.28
N ASN A 150 4.02 -24.61 -8.48
CA ASN A 150 5.01 -24.62 -7.40
C ASN A 150 6.43 -24.47 -7.96
N ARG A 151 6.79 -25.21 -9.01
CA ARG A 151 8.12 -25.11 -9.66
C ARG A 151 8.39 -23.71 -10.20
N ILE A 152 7.40 -23.10 -10.87
CA ILE A 152 7.48 -21.72 -11.38
C ILE A 152 7.67 -20.75 -10.21
N SER A 153 6.82 -20.87 -9.18
CA SER A 153 6.88 -20.00 -8.00
C SER A 153 8.22 -20.09 -7.29
N ARG A 154 8.82 -21.29 -7.21
CA ARG A 154 10.13 -21.50 -6.60
C ARG A 154 11.26 -20.86 -7.40
N LEU A 155 11.27 -21.02 -8.73
CA LEU A 155 12.29 -20.39 -9.57
C LEU A 155 12.18 -18.86 -9.55
N LEU A 156 10.96 -18.32 -9.62
CA LEU A 156 10.72 -16.88 -9.48
C LEU A 156 11.13 -16.36 -8.09
N GLY A 157 10.86 -17.15 -7.05
CA GLY A 157 11.32 -16.89 -5.68
C GLY A 157 12.84 -16.75 -5.61
N ILE A 158 13.59 -17.71 -6.17
CA ILE A 158 15.06 -17.67 -6.22
C ILE A 158 15.57 -16.39 -6.91
N ILE A 159 14.99 -16.02 -8.06
CA ILE A 159 15.39 -14.81 -8.79
C ILE A 159 15.12 -13.55 -7.95
N ALA A 160 13.95 -13.48 -7.32
CA ALA A 160 13.57 -12.34 -6.49
C ALA A 160 14.42 -12.26 -5.22
N GLU A 161 14.70 -13.39 -4.56
CA GLU A 161 15.60 -13.49 -3.41
C GLU A 161 17.01 -13.01 -3.76
N ALA A 162 17.53 -13.39 -4.94
CA ALA A 162 18.83 -12.93 -5.42
C ALA A 162 18.90 -11.41 -5.59
N LEU A 163 17.87 -10.81 -6.18
CA LEU A 163 17.77 -9.34 -6.33
C LEU A 163 17.64 -8.62 -4.98
N ALA A 164 16.76 -9.12 -4.10
CA ALA A 164 16.54 -8.54 -2.79
C ALA A 164 17.77 -8.68 -1.89
N GLN A 165 18.45 -9.83 -1.91
CA GLN A 165 19.67 -10.04 -1.15
C GLN A 165 20.79 -9.10 -1.61
N ALA A 166 20.96 -8.93 -2.92
CA ALA A 166 21.97 -8.01 -3.44
C ALA A 166 21.72 -6.57 -2.94
N TYR A 167 20.45 -6.18 -2.86
CA TYR A 167 20.06 -4.87 -2.33
C TYR A 167 20.30 -4.75 -0.83
N ILE A 168 19.92 -5.77 -0.05
CA ILE A 168 20.14 -5.81 1.40
C ILE A 168 21.65 -5.75 1.71
N ASP A 169 22.48 -6.54 1.04
CA ASP A 169 23.93 -6.57 1.25
C ASP A 169 24.58 -5.19 1.03
N VAL A 170 24.09 -4.42 0.05
CA VAL A 170 24.66 -3.12 -0.34
C VAL A 170 24.12 -1.96 0.50
N HIS A 171 22.81 -1.94 0.76
CA HIS A 171 22.11 -0.80 1.37
C HIS A 171 21.80 -1.00 2.86
N PHE A 172 21.89 -2.23 3.36
CA PHE A 172 21.58 -2.61 4.74
C PHE A 172 22.65 -3.59 5.30
N PRO A 173 23.96 -3.27 5.20
CA PRO A 173 25.02 -4.20 5.60
C PRO A 173 25.01 -4.53 7.09
N ASP A 174 24.39 -3.68 7.89
CA ASP A 174 24.22 -3.79 9.34
C ASP A 174 22.94 -4.53 9.76
N LEU A 175 22.05 -4.89 8.82
CA LEU A 175 20.73 -5.45 9.13
C LEU A 175 20.79 -6.72 9.99
N PHE A 176 21.85 -7.50 9.82
CA PHE A 176 22.06 -8.77 10.53
C PHE A 176 23.21 -8.70 11.54
N ALA A 177 23.80 -7.52 11.76
CA ALA A 177 24.90 -7.36 12.71
C ALA A 177 24.42 -7.66 14.13
N GLY A 178 25.07 -8.60 14.82
CA GLY A 178 24.74 -9.00 16.20
C GLY A 178 23.86 -10.24 16.33
N SER A 179 23.41 -10.85 15.23
CA SER A 179 22.81 -12.20 15.28
C SER A 179 23.92 -13.26 15.36
N PRO A 180 23.87 -14.21 16.31
CA PRO A 180 24.86 -15.29 16.41
C PRO A 180 24.70 -16.37 15.32
N ASP A 181 23.63 -16.32 14.51
CA ASP A 181 23.34 -17.36 13.52
C ASP A 181 23.94 -17.03 12.14
N THR A 182 24.65 -18.00 11.55
CA THR A 182 25.34 -17.87 10.25
C THR A 182 24.40 -18.01 9.04
N SER A 183 23.10 -18.22 9.29
CA SER A 183 22.02 -18.27 8.29
C SER A 183 21.55 -16.88 7.78
N MET A 184 22.39 -15.86 7.83
CA MET A 184 22.01 -14.43 7.68
C MET A 184 21.60 -13.99 6.27
N ARG A 185 21.58 -14.87 5.26
CA ARG A 185 21.32 -14.51 3.86
C ARG A 185 20.33 -15.46 3.22
N MET A 186 19.43 -14.91 2.39
CA MET A 186 18.48 -15.70 1.60
C MET A 186 19.23 -16.58 0.59
N CYS A 187 20.30 -16.03 0.00
CA CYS A 187 21.17 -16.69 -0.96
C CYS A 187 22.53 -15.98 -1.06
N ASP A 188 23.51 -16.58 -1.76
CA ASP A 188 24.82 -15.96 -1.99
C ASP A 188 24.87 -15.25 -3.34
N VAL A 189 24.95 -13.92 -3.30
CA VAL A 189 25.05 -13.02 -4.47
C VAL A 189 26.27 -12.11 -4.39
N SER A 190 27.30 -12.53 -3.64
CA SER A 190 28.55 -11.78 -3.43
C SER A 190 29.31 -11.45 -4.72
N THR A 191 29.06 -12.19 -5.79
CA THR A 191 29.59 -11.90 -7.12
C THR A 191 28.51 -12.00 -8.18
N LYS A 192 28.69 -11.27 -9.29
CA LYS A 192 27.79 -11.35 -10.44
C LYS A 192 27.68 -12.77 -11.03
N GLN A 193 28.76 -13.56 -10.94
CA GLN A 193 28.75 -14.96 -11.36
C GLN A 193 27.83 -15.81 -10.48
N LYS A 194 27.91 -15.65 -9.15
CA LYS A 194 27.02 -16.34 -8.20
C LYS A 194 25.56 -15.92 -8.40
N PHE A 195 25.31 -14.62 -8.59
CA PHE A 195 23.99 -14.11 -8.96
C PHE A 195 23.44 -14.78 -10.23
N PHE A 196 24.23 -14.87 -11.31
CA PHE A 196 23.79 -15.55 -12.52
C PHE A 196 23.59 -17.07 -12.35
N SER A 197 24.37 -17.74 -11.50
CA SER A 197 24.17 -19.17 -11.21
C SER A 197 22.78 -19.45 -10.60
N LEU A 198 22.26 -18.52 -9.80
CA LEU A 198 20.90 -18.59 -9.25
C LEU A 198 19.84 -18.33 -10.33
N ILE A 199 20.04 -17.33 -11.20
CA ILE A 199 19.10 -17.01 -12.29
C ILE A 199 19.02 -18.14 -13.32
N ASP A 200 20.15 -18.77 -13.61
CA ASP A 200 20.28 -19.85 -14.59
C ASP A 200 19.96 -21.23 -13.97
N SER A 201 19.49 -21.27 -12.71
CA SER A 201 19.08 -22.49 -12.03
C SER A 201 17.86 -23.16 -12.68
N ARG A 202 17.76 -24.48 -12.53
CA ARG A 202 16.67 -25.30 -13.06
C ARG A 202 15.99 -26.07 -11.95
N ILE A 203 14.66 -25.95 -11.87
CA ILE A 203 13.83 -26.67 -10.89
C ILE A 203 13.01 -27.73 -11.63
N GLN A 204 13.48 -28.98 -11.59
CA GLN A 204 12.75 -30.15 -12.12
C GLN A 204 12.17 -29.93 -13.54
N GLY A 205 13.03 -29.47 -14.46
CA GLY A 205 12.67 -29.20 -15.85
C GLY A 205 12.24 -27.76 -16.14
N VAL A 206 11.87 -26.98 -15.12
CA VAL A 206 11.50 -25.55 -15.24
C VAL A 206 12.77 -24.70 -15.12
N ASP A 207 13.08 -23.95 -16.18
CA ASP A 207 14.12 -22.93 -16.21
C ASP A 207 13.53 -21.58 -16.66
N ARG A 208 14.39 -20.55 -16.71
CA ARG A 208 14.02 -19.21 -17.15
C ARG A 208 13.43 -19.19 -18.56
N GLN A 209 13.97 -19.98 -19.49
CA GLN A 209 13.50 -19.99 -20.88
C GLN A 209 12.12 -20.64 -20.99
N TYR A 210 11.87 -21.70 -20.23
CA TYR A 210 10.56 -22.31 -20.09
C TYR A 210 9.54 -21.29 -19.58
N ILE A 211 9.88 -20.53 -18.53
CA ILE A 211 8.98 -19.51 -17.97
C ILE A 211 8.64 -18.43 -19.01
N ILE A 212 9.65 -17.89 -19.71
CA ILE A 212 9.45 -16.87 -20.75
C ILE A 212 8.55 -17.42 -21.87
N THR A 213 8.90 -18.59 -22.41
CA THR A 213 8.24 -19.14 -23.61
C THR A 213 6.81 -19.60 -23.31
N ARG A 214 6.58 -20.21 -22.14
CA ARG A 214 5.29 -20.82 -21.79
C ARG A 214 4.33 -19.84 -21.14
N PHE A 215 4.84 -18.85 -20.40
CA PHE A 215 4.01 -17.94 -19.60
C PHE A 215 4.14 -16.47 -19.98
N GLY A 216 5.05 -16.12 -20.91
CA GLY A 216 5.21 -14.75 -21.40
C GLY A 216 5.81 -13.79 -20.38
N LEU A 217 6.44 -14.30 -19.30
CA LEU A 217 7.01 -13.44 -18.27
C LEU A 217 8.33 -12.80 -18.77
N PRO A 218 8.50 -11.46 -18.63
CA PRO A 218 9.65 -10.73 -19.17
C PRO A 218 10.91 -10.89 -18.28
N LEU A 219 11.55 -12.05 -18.33
CA LEU A 219 12.74 -12.39 -17.53
C LEU A 219 14.04 -12.37 -18.35
N ASN A 220 14.39 -11.20 -18.90
CA ASN A 220 15.62 -11.07 -19.68
C ASN A 220 16.86 -11.11 -18.77
N ARG A 221 17.79 -12.05 -19.02
CA ARG A 221 19.02 -12.22 -18.23
C ARG A 221 19.94 -11.00 -18.28
N ALA A 222 20.05 -10.34 -19.42
CA ALA A 222 20.86 -9.13 -19.55
C ALA A 222 20.26 -7.97 -18.75
N GLU A 223 18.92 -7.85 -18.71
CA GLU A 223 18.23 -6.89 -17.85
C GLU A 223 18.48 -7.17 -16.38
N LEU A 224 18.29 -8.42 -15.94
CA LEU A 224 18.58 -8.83 -14.55
C LEU A 224 20.04 -8.55 -14.17
N GLY A 225 20.98 -8.79 -15.09
CA GLY A 225 22.40 -8.46 -14.91
C GLY A 225 22.65 -6.96 -14.74
N ARG A 226 22.02 -6.11 -15.58
CA ARG A 226 22.11 -4.64 -15.44
C ARG A 226 21.49 -4.17 -14.12
N CYS A 227 20.42 -4.82 -13.66
CA CYS A 227 19.81 -4.50 -12.38
C CYS A 227 20.77 -4.79 -11.22
N TYR A 228 21.42 -5.94 -11.24
CA TYR A 228 22.46 -6.28 -10.26
C TYR A 228 23.58 -5.26 -10.25
N ASP A 229 24.10 -4.90 -11.42
CA ASP A 229 25.16 -3.88 -11.54
C ASP A 229 24.70 -2.53 -10.95
N GLY A 230 23.46 -2.11 -11.22
CA GLY A 230 22.88 -0.89 -10.67
C GLY A 230 22.76 -0.92 -9.15
N ILE A 231 22.29 -2.04 -8.59
CA ILE A 231 22.19 -2.25 -7.14
C ILE A 231 23.58 -2.17 -6.49
N VAL A 232 24.57 -2.88 -7.02
CA VAL A 232 25.96 -2.85 -6.50
C VAL A 232 26.56 -1.45 -6.61
N ALA A 233 26.24 -0.71 -7.67
CA ALA A 233 26.60 0.69 -7.85
C ALA A 233 25.78 1.67 -7.00
N ARG A 234 24.93 1.19 -6.07
CA ARG A 234 24.04 1.97 -5.20
C ARG A 234 23.07 2.89 -5.95
N GLN A 235 22.76 2.55 -7.20
CA GLN A 235 21.76 3.28 -7.99
C GLN A 235 20.37 2.94 -7.46
N ALA A 236 19.50 3.95 -7.34
CA ALA A 236 18.12 3.72 -6.96
C ALA A 236 17.45 2.77 -7.98
N PRO A 237 16.82 1.67 -7.54
CA PRO A 237 16.03 0.83 -8.43
C PRO A 237 15.01 1.70 -9.18
N LEU A 238 14.82 1.44 -10.48
CA LEU A 238 14.02 2.24 -11.42
C LEU A 238 12.49 2.20 -11.16
N VAL A 239 12.08 2.22 -9.89
CA VAL A 239 10.67 2.17 -9.45
C VAL A 239 9.99 3.53 -9.67
N SER A 240 10.75 4.63 -9.75
CA SER A 240 10.19 5.97 -9.96
C SER A 240 10.90 6.68 -11.12
N ARG A 241 10.19 6.87 -12.24
CA ARG A 241 10.64 7.79 -13.30
C ARG A 241 10.64 9.20 -12.74
N GLY A 242 11.78 9.69 -12.28
CA GLY A 242 11.98 11.13 -12.03
C GLY A 242 12.72 11.53 -10.76
N ASN A 243 12.99 10.62 -9.82
CA ASN A 243 13.77 10.93 -8.62
C ASN A 243 14.96 9.98 -8.48
N SER A 244 16.17 10.53 -8.50
CA SER A 244 17.43 9.85 -8.22
C SER A 244 17.68 9.63 -6.72
N ALA A 245 16.73 10.03 -5.87
CA ALA A 245 16.83 9.83 -4.43
C ALA A 245 16.84 8.33 -4.08
N PRO A 246 17.68 7.89 -3.13
CA PRO A 246 17.70 6.52 -2.68
C PRO A 246 16.33 6.10 -2.13
N LEU A 247 15.91 4.89 -2.46
CA LEU A 247 14.68 4.29 -1.94
C LEU A 247 14.75 4.20 -0.41
N VAL A 248 13.88 4.94 0.28
CA VAL A 248 13.76 4.86 1.74
C VAL A 248 12.89 3.65 2.08
N VAL A 249 13.53 2.49 2.16
CA VAL A 249 12.88 1.25 2.58
C VAL A 249 12.84 1.20 4.11
N PRO A 250 11.67 1.05 4.75
CA PRO A 250 11.58 0.95 6.21
C PRO A 250 12.25 -0.33 6.71
N ARG A 251 12.95 -0.24 7.84
CA ARG A 251 13.52 -1.39 8.55
C ARG A 251 12.57 -1.81 9.66
N GLY A 252 12.25 -3.10 9.74
CA GLY A 252 11.47 -3.65 10.84
C GLY A 252 12.32 -3.85 12.11
N PRO A 253 11.74 -3.73 13.31
CA PRO A 253 10.38 -3.24 13.59
C PRO A 253 10.25 -1.73 13.35
N SER A 254 9.13 -1.29 12.80
CA SER A 254 8.85 0.14 12.53
C SER A 254 7.35 0.43 12.64
N PRO A 255 6.96 1.61 13.17
CA PRO A 255 5.56 2.05 13.17
C PRO A 255 4.93 2.09 11.76
N GLN A 256 5.74 2.24 10.70
CA GLN A 256 5.26 2.24 9.32
C GLN A 256 4.81 0.85 8.85
N LEU A 257 5.24 -0.20 9.54
CA LEU A 257 4.98 -1.60 9.20
C LEU A 257 4.02 -2.28 10.19
N ALA A 258 3.60 -1.57 11.24
CA ALA A 258 2.65 -2.05 12.23
C ALA A 258 1.25 -2.23 11.62
N VAL A 259 0.50 -3.23 12.11
CA VAL A 259 -0.89 -3.44 11.69
C VAL A 259 -1.68 -2.15 11.93
N PRO A 260 -2.39 -1.64 10.92
CA PRO A 260 -3.28 -0.51 11.08
C PRO A 260 -4.33 -0.76 12.16
N GLN A 261 -4.68 0.27 12.92
CA GLN A 261 -5.73 0.15 13.95
C GLN A 261 -7.12 -0.05 13.33
N PHE A 262 -7.39 0.54 12.15
CA PHE A 262 -8.70 0.56 11.51
C PHE A 262 -8.67 -0.15 10.16
N VAL A 263 -8.58 -1.48 10.21
CA VAL A 263 -8.58 -2.37 9.03
C VAL A 263 -10.01 -2.59 8.55
N LEU A 264 -10.30 -2.23 7.29
CA LEU A 264 -11.63 -2.43 6.71
C LEU A 264 -11.76 -3.77 6.00
N THR A 265 -10.76 -4.20 5.23
CA THR A 265 -10.79 -5.49 4.50
C THR A 265 -9.74 -6.47 5.01
N ALA A 266 -10.01 -7.77 4.92
CA ALA A 266 -9.11 -8.79 5.42
C ALA A 266 -7.82 -8.90 4.59
N PHE A 267 -6.72 -9.17 5.27
CA PHE A 267 -5.42 -9.45 4.67
C PHE A 267 -4.60 -10.38 5.55
N ASP A 268 -3.57 -10.98 4.98
CA ASP A 268 -2.65 -11.83 5.68
C ASP A 268 -1.45 -10.99 6.17
N TYR A 269 -1.15 -11.11 7.46
CA TYR A 269 -0.12 -10.37 8.17
C TYR A 269 0.87 -11.32 8.85
N TRP A 270 2.06 -10.79 9.13
CA TRP A 270 3.10 -11.49 9.86
C TRP A 270 3.47 -10.69 11.09
N TYR A 271 3.23 -11.26 12.27
CA TYR A 271 3.49 -10.61 13.54
C TYR A 271 4.93 -10.11 13.64
N GLN A 272 5.09 -8.93 14.23
CA GLN A 272 6.38 -8.44 14.72
C GLN A 272 6.66 -9.10 16.06
N GLU A 273 7.93 -9.25 16.45
CA GLU A 273 8.30 -9.80 17.78
C GLU A 273 7.61 -9.04 18.93
N HIS A 274 7.28 -7.77 18.74
CA HIS A 274 6.52 -6.94 19.69
C HIS A 274 5.00 -7.13 19.67
N ASP A 275 4.44 -7.80 18.65
CA ASP A 275 3.00 -8.05 18.55
C ASP A 275 2.56 -9.29 19.36
N SER A 276 3.50 -10.19 19.66
CA SER A 276 3.30 -11.40 20.47
C SER A 276 3.71 -11.15 21.93
N THR A 277 2.75 -11.00 22.82
CA THR A 277 2.98 -10.95 24.28
C THR A 277 3.32 -12.32 24.87
N SER A 278 3.26 -13.39 24.08
CA SER A 278 3.55 -14.76 24.49
C SER A 278 5.02 -15.11 24.24
N SER A 279 5.76 -15.26 25.33
CA SER A 279 7.16 -15.68 25.43
C SER A 279 7.39 -17.16 25.10
N THR A 280 6.85 -17.65 24.00
CA THR A 280 7.13 -19.01 23.51
C THR A 280 8.06 -18.91 22.32
N GLU A 281 9.31 -19.33 22.54
CA GLU A 281 10.46 -19.38 21.63
C GLU A 281 10.28 -20.35 20.45
N ASP A 282 9.05 -20.51 19.92
CA ASP A 282 8.83 -21.31 18.72
C ASP A 282 8.95 -20.44 17.47
N SER A 283 10.01 -20.76 16.74
CA SER A 283 10.64 -20.05 15.65
C SER A 283 9.87 -20.18 14.33
N CYS A 284 8.65 -19.65 14.28
CA CYS A 284 8.01 -19.21 13.04
C CYS A 284 6.76 -18.42 13.42
N SER A 285 6.79 -17.09 13.34
CA SER A 285 5.57 -16.30 13.51
C SER A 285 4.57 -16.74 12.44
N PRO A 286 3.44 -17.39 12.81
CA PRO A 286 2.51 -17.91 11.83
C PRO A 286 1.95 -16.74 11.02
N GLN A 287 1.79 -16.95 9.71
CA GLN A 287 0.98 -16.07 8.88
C GLN A 287 -0.42 -16.01 9.50
N VAL A 288 -0.85 -14.83 9.93
CA VAL A 288 -2.16 -14.63 10.56
C VAL A 288 -3.02 -13.81 9.63
N ARG A 289 -4.22 -14.31 9.37
CA ARG A 289 -5.23 -13.56 8.64
C ARG A 289 -5.87 -12.54 9.57
N ILE A 290 -5.58 -11.26 9.34
CA ILE A 290 -6.25 -10.15 10.02
C ILE A 290 -7.63 -9.99 9.39
N GLN A 291 -8.66 -10.17 10.21
CA GLN A 291 -10.03 -9.98 9.77
C GLN A 291 -10.32 -8.49 9.61
N GLY A 292 -10.85 -8.12 8.44
CA GLY A 292 -11.41 -6.78 8.22
C GLY A 292 -12.84 -6.70 8.73
N ARG A 293 -13.37 -5.47 8.81
CA ARG A 293 -14.78 -5.24 9.14
C ARG A 293 -15.76 -5.57 8.02
N CYS A 294 -15.29 -5.61 6.78
CA CYS A 294 -16.14 -5.80 5.60
C CYS A 294 -15.33 -6.31 4.39
N THR A 295 -16.03 -6.64 3.31
CA THR A 295 -15.40 -7.00 2.02
C THR A 295 -15.15 -5.77 1.14
N ALA A 296 -14.31 -5.91 0.10
CA ALA A 296 -14.15 -4.86 -0.91
C ALA A 296 -15.48 -4.56 -1.65
N ASN A 297 -16.36 -5.56 -1.79
CA ASN A 297 -17.70 -5.40 -2.36
C ASN A 297 -18.61 -4.57 -1.45
N ASP A 298 -18.58 -4.80 -0.15
CA ASP A 298 -19.31 -3.98 0.82
C ASP A 298 -18.84 -2.53 0.78
N LEU A 299 -17.53 -2.32 0.76
CA LEU A 299 -16.94 -0.99 0.70
C LEU A 299 -17.31 -0.27 -0.61
N SER A 300 -17.31 -1.00 -1.74
CA SER A 300 -17.76 -0.48 -3.04
C SER A 300 -19.22 -0.04 -3.01
N ARG A 301 -20.09 -0.85 -2.39
CA ARG A 301 -21.53 -0.55 -2.23
C ARG A 301 -21.76 0.66 -1.34
N ILE A 302 -21.07 0.77 -0.21
CA ILE A 302 -21.20 1.89 0.73
C ILE A 302 -20.73 3.21 0.08
N LEU A 303 -19.59 3.18 -0.61
CA LEU A 303 -18.95 4.38 -1.16
C LEU A 303 -19.41 4.71 -2.59
N LEU A 304 -20.18 3.83 -3.24
CA LEU A 304 -20.61 3.94 -4.64
C LEU A 304 -19.41 4.14 -5.59
N LYS A 305 -18.33 3.42 -5.33
CA LYS A 305 -17.08 3.48 -6.12
C LYS A 305 -16.56 2.06 -6.32
N GLY A 306 -15.99 1.77 -7.48
CA GLY A 306 -15.30 0.50 -7.71
C GLY A 306 -14.06 0.41 -6.82
N VAL A 307 -14.17 -0.28 -5.69
CA VAL A 307 -13.05 -0.54 -4.79
C VAL A 307 -12.52 -1.94 -5.13
N PRO A 308 -11.29 -2.07 -5.65
CA PRO A 308 -10.74 -3.37 -6.01
C PRO A 308 -10.49 -4.22 -4.76
N ASP A 309 -10.66 -5.53 -4.92
CA ASP A 309 -10.24 -6.50 -3.93
C ASP A 309 -8.71 -6.62 -3.92
N LEU A 310 -8.13 -6.52 -2.72
CA LEU A 310 -6.69 -6.53 -2.48
C LEU A 310 -6.25 -7.77 -1.67
N SER A 311 -7.20 -8.62 -1.30
CA SER A 311 -6.93 -9.84 -0.56
C SER A 311 -6.08 -10.83 -1.39
N PRO A 312 -5.21 -11.64 -0.76
CA PRO A 312 -4.89 -11.66 0.66
C PRO A 312 -3.77 -10.71 1.06
N PHE A 313 -3.13 -10.01 0.13
CA PHE A 313 -1.81 -9.43 0.40
C PHE A 313 -1.82 -7.97 0.83
N ALA A 314 -2.95 -7.27 0.72
CA ALA A 314 -3.10 -5.90 1.17
C ALA A 314 -4.53 -5.65 1.64
N ALA A 315 -4.71 -4.58 2.41
CA ALA A 315 -6.01 -4.20 2.94
C ALA A 315 -6.34 -2.74 2.68
N TRP A 316 -7.63 -2.46 2.52
CA TRP A 316 -8.18 -1.13 2.70
C TRP A 316 -8.25 -0.80 4.18
N CYS A 317 -7.72 0.36 4.54
CA CYS A 317 -7.72 0.90 5.89
C CYS A 317 -8.19 2.36 5.87
N VAL A 318 -8.57 2.87 7.03
CA VAL A 318 -8.89 4.29 7.24
C VAL A 318 -7.97 4.89 8.29
N ARG A 319 -7.64 6.17 8.15
CA ARG A 319 -6.71 6.84 9.07
C ARG A 319 -7.36 7.25 10.39
N SER A 320 -8.69 7.29 10.45
CA SER A 320 -9.40 7.78 11.63
C SER A 320 -10.50 6.83 12.11
N GLN A 321 -10.65 6.77 13.44
CA GLN A 321 -11.78 6.10 14.10
C GLN A 321 -13.13 6.65 13.63
N TRP A 322 -13.17 7.94 13.25
CA TRP A 322 -14.39 8.56 12.73
C TRP A 322 -14.85 7.90 11.42
N ALA A 323 -13.92 7.65 10.49
CA ALA A 323 -14.24 6.98 9.23
C ALA A 323 -14.59 5.50 9.46
N ASP A 324 -13.88 4.82 10.36
CA ASP A 324 -14.17 3.43 10.77
C ASP A 324 -15.60 3.31 11.32
N ASN A 325 -15.99 4.22 12.22
CA ASN A 325 -17.33 4.26 12.79
C ASN A 325 -18.41 4.54 11.74
N LEU A 326 -18.15 5.38 10.75
CA LEU A 326 -19.10 5.62 9.65
C LEU A 326 -19.28 4.38 8.77
N ILE A 327 -18.20 3.66 8.46
CA ILE A 327 -18.30 2.40 7.73
C ILE A 327 -19.09 1.38 8.56
N CYS A 328 -18.81 1.23 9.86
CA CYS A 328 -19.59 0.36 10.75
C CYS A 328 -21.08 0.69 10.75
N GLN A 329 -21.44 1.98 10.84
CA GLN A 329 -22.83 2.42 10.78
C GLN A 329 -23.47 2.09 9.41
N ALA A 330 -22.72 2.25 8.32
CA ALA A 330 -23.21 1.96 6.98
C ALA A 330 -23.43 0.46 6.74
N LEU A 331 -22.57 -0.39 7.31
CA LEU A 331 -22.77 -1.85 7.34
C LEU A 331 -24.05 -2.22 8.11
N GLY A 332 -24.39 -1.46 9.15
CA GLY A 332 -25.66 -1.56 9.89
C GLY A 332 -26.88 -0.96 9.18
N GLY A 333 -26.75 -0.55 7.90
CA GLY A 333 -27.87 -0.05 7.08
C GLY A 333 -28.01 1.48 7.03
N LYS A 334 -27.15 2.24 7.72
CA LYS A 334 -27.19 3.71 7.64
C LYS A 334 -26.69 4.21 6.29
N VAL A 335 -27.51 4.99 5.60
CA VAL A 335 -27.07 5.65 4.34
C VAL A 335 -26.17 6.85 4.66
N LEU A 336 -24.93 6.80 4.20
CA LEU A 336 -23.99 7.92 4.31
C LEU A 336 -24.35 9.04 3.32
N THR A 337 -24.20 10.30 3.76
CA THR A 337 -24.36 11.46 2.86
C THR A 337 -23.21 11.54 1.86
N ASN A 338 -23.40 12.27 0.75
CA ASN A 338 -22.36 12.42 -0.27
C ASN A 338 -21.06 13.02 0.28
N ILE A 339 -21.16 13.99 1.18
CA ILE A 339 -20.00 14.58 1.84
C ILE A 339 -19.32 13.57 2.77
N GLN A 340 -20.07 12.74 3.52
CA GLN A 340 -19.49 11.69 4.35
C GLN A 340 -18.75 10.65 3.50
N LYS A 341 -19.34 10.21 2.39
CA LYS A 341 -18.69 9.30 1.43
C LYS A 341 -17.39 9.89 0.89
N ALA A 342 -17.42 11.15 0.45
CA ALA A 342 -16.23 11.84 -0.07
C ALA A 342 -15.12 11.95 1.00
N THR A 343 -15.48 12.30 2.23
CA THR A 343 -14.53 12.37 3.35
C THR A 343 -13.95 10.99 3.69
N VAL A 344 -14.77 9.94 3.74
CA VAL A 344 -14.27 8.58 4.00
C VAL A 344 -13.30 8.14 2.91
N ILE A 345 -13.60 8.44 1.64
CA ILE A 345 -12.70 8.12 0.52
C ILE A 345 -11.36 8.87 0.65
N GLU A 346 -11.36 10.11 1.12
CA GLU A 346 -10.12 10.86 1.40
C GLU A 346 -9.32 10.23 2.55
N ASP A 347 -10.01 9.65 3.53
CA ASP A 347 -9.38 8.98 4.67
C ASP A 347 -8.87 7.57 4.35
N LEU A 348 -9.28 6.97 3.23
CA LEU A 348 -8.84 5.65 2.79
C LEU A 348 -7.36 5.61 2.39
N TYR A 349 -6.73 4.48 2.70
CA TYR A 349 -5.43 4.10 2.17
C TYR A 349 -5.32 2.58 2.06
N VAL A 350 -4.28 2.12 1.36
CA VAL A 350 -3.94 0.72 1.21
C VAL A 350 -2.73 0.41 2.08
N PHE A 351 -2.83 -0.63 2.91
CA PHE A 351 -1.75 -1.14 3.74
C PHE A 351 -1.06 -2.36 3.14
#